data_AF-A0A2M8BRX6-F1
#
_entry.id   AF-A0A2M8BRX6-F1
#
_cell.length_a   1.000
_cell.length_b   1.000
_cell.length_c   1.000
_cell.angle_alpha   90.00
_cell.angle_beta   90.00
_cell.angle_gamma   90.00
#
_symmetry.space_group_name_H-M   'P 1'
#
loop_
_entity.id
_entity.type
_entity.pdbx_description
1 polymer ?
#
loop_
_entity_poly.entity_id
_entity_poly.type
_entity_poly.pdbx_seq_one_letter_code
_entity_poly.pdbx_strand_id
1 'polypeptide(L)' 'MREYIRKNLDRMRYGEFHAAGLCTSTAVVESGCKRFVGLRLKNGGMFWTVSGANAIIALCCCLPSHRFEDFWEQRAAA' A
#
# COMPACT_ATOMS: atom_id res chain seq x y z
N MET A 1 0.45 -26.53 -4.01
CA MET A 1 1.54 -25.94 -3.18
C MET A 1 2.91 -26.05 -3.87
N ARG A 2 3.47 -27.27 -4.06
CA ARG A 2 4.82 -27.45 -4.66
C ARG A 2 4.99 -26.83 -6.05
N GLU A 3 3.99 -26.96 -6.92
CA GLU A 3 4.05 -26.43 -8.29
C GLU A 3 4.01 -24.89 -8.32
N TYR A 4 3.23 -24.27 -7.44
CA TYR A 4 3.17 -22.82 -7.29
C TYR A 4 4.52 -22.26 -6.83
N ILE A 5 5.14 -22.87 -5.82
CA ILE A 5 6.46 -22.46 -5.32
C ILE A 5 7.49 -22.61 -6.45
N ARG A 6 7.53 -23.77 -7.12
CA ARG A 6 8.45 -24.04 -8.23
C ARG A 6 8.34 -22.99 -9.35
N LYS A 7 7.12 -22.57 -9.70
CA LYS A 7 6.86 -21.55 -10.73
C LYS A 7 7.32 -20.15 -10.34
N ASN A 8 7.41 -19.84 -9.05
CA ASN A 8 7.74 -18.50 -8.54
C ASN A 8 9.11 -18.42 -7.86
N LEU A 9 9.98 -19.43 -8.02
CA LEU A 9 11.30 -19.45 -7.40
C LEU A 9 12.16 -18.24 -7.81
N ASP A 10 11.99 -17.78 -9.05
CA ASP A 10 12.62 -16.57 -9.60
C ASP A 10 12.27 -15.29 -8.80
N ARG A 11 11.09 -15.25 -8.17
CA ARG A 11 10.61 -14.13 -7.36
C ARG A 11 11.05 -14.21 -5.90
N MET A 12 11.51 -15.37 -5.44
CA MET A 12 11.86 -15.65 -4.04
C MET A 12 13.33 -15.29 -3.71
N ARG A 13 13.79 -14.11 -4.16
CA ARG A 13 15.16 -13.59 -3.97
C ARG A 13 15.38 -13.01 -2.56
N TYR A 14 15.00 -13.77 -1.52
CA TYR A 14 14.99 -13.28 -0.14
C TYR A 14 16.37 -12.82 0.35
N GLY A 15 17.45 -13.49 -0.05
CA GLY A 15 18.81 -13.10 0.33
C GLY A 15 19.16 -11.69 -0.14
N GLU A 16 18.74 -11.32 -1.35
CA GLU A 16 18.98 -10.00 -1.90
C GLU A 16 18.10 -8.94 -1.25
N PHE A 17 16.85 -9.28 -0.94
CA PHE A 17 15.95 -8.38 -0.21
C PHE A 17 16.45 -8.10 1.20
N HIS A 18 16.99 -9.12 1.89
CA HIS A 18 17.61 -8.94 3.19
C HIS A 18 18.88 -8.08 3.11
N ALA A 19 19.74 -8.30 2.11
CA ALA A 19 20.93 -7.48 1.90
C ALA A 19 20.58 -6.00 1.58
N ALA A 20 19.47 -5.77 0.89
CA ALA A 20 18.93 -4.45 0.60
C ALA A 20 18.15 -3.82 1.78
N GLY A 21 18.05 -4.49 2.93
CA GLY A 21 17.29 -4.00 4.10
C GLY A 21 15.78 -3.94 3.89
N LEU A 22 15.25 -4.66 2.89
CA LEU A 22 13.83 -4.70 2.58
C LEU A 22 13.08 -5.64 3.52
N CYS A 23 11.90 -5.20 3.99
CA CYS A 23 11.02 -6.03 4.78
C CYS A 23 10.40 -7.13 3.90
N THR A 24 10.70 -8.40 4.21
CA THR A 24 10.15 -9.57 3.51
C THR A 24 8.81 -10.04 4.09
N SER A 25 8.38 -9.45 5.21
CA SER A 25 7.10 -9.75 5.87
C SER A 25 5.95 -8.97 5.23
N THR A 26 4.80 -9.62 5.10
CA THR A 26 3.57 -8.98 4.60
C THR A 26 2.85 -8.15 5.66
N ALA A 27 3.23 -8.27 6.94
CA ALA A 27 2.48 -7.70 8.06
C ALA A 27 2.29 -6.17 7.95
N VAL A 28 3.30 -5.44 7.48
CA VAL A 28 3.23 -3.98 7.30
C VAL A 28 2.22 -3.61 6.22
N VAL A 29 2.26 -4.34 5.09
CA VAL A 29 1.35 -4.13 3.96
C VAL A 29 -0.09 -4.50 4.35
N GLU A 30 -0.29 -5.67 4.95
CA GLU A 30 -1.60 -6.15 5.40
C GLU A 30 -2.24 -5.21 6.43
N SER A 31 -1.45 -4.73 7.39
CA SER A 31 -1.92 -3.76 8.40
C SER A 31 -2.36 -2.46 7.74
N GLY A 32 -1.59 -1.96 6.77
CA GLY A 32 -1.94 -0.78 5.98
C GLY A 32 -3.25 -0.98 5.20
N CYS A 33 -3.39 -2.10 4.48
CA CYS A 33 -4.61 -2.43 3.75
C CYS A 33 -5.82 -2.51 4.67
N LYS A 34 -5.69 -3.16 5.83
CA LYS A 34 -6.79 -3.27 6.81
C LYS A 34 -7.20 -1.91 7.35
N ARG A 35 -6.23 -1.07 7.73
CA ARG A 35 -6.48 0.23 8.37
C ARG A 35 -6.98 1.30 7.40
N PHE A 36 -6.40 1.38 6.20
CA PHE A 36 -6.71 2.46 5.27
C PHE A 36 -7.75 2.04 4.24
N VAL A 37 -7.53 0.92 3.54
CA VAL A 37 -8.43 0.46 2.47
C VAL A 37 -9.70 -0.15 3.06
N GLY A 38 -9.55 -1.06 4.02
CA GLY A 38 -10.68 -1.75 4.65
C GLY A 38 -11.66 -0.79 5.32
N LEU A 39 -11.15 0.15 6.12
CA LEU A 39 -12.00 1.09 6.86
C LEU A 39 -12.56 2.24 6.02
N ARG A 40 -11.91 2.64 4.91
CA ARG A 40 -12.28 3.87 4.20
C ARG A 40 -12.72 3.68 2.75
N LEU A 41 -12.48 2.52 2.15
CA LEU A 41 -12.85 2.26 0.75
C LEU A 41 -13.77 1.06 0.55
N LYS A 42 -13.88 0.16 1.53
CA LYS A 42 -14.63 -1.10 1.41
C LYS A 42 -15.94 -1.11 2.22
N ASN A 43 -16.52 0.06 2.49
CA ASN A 43 -17.80 0.15 3.20
C ASN A 43 -18.99 0.19 2.22
N GLY A 44 -20.18 -0.19 2.70
CA GLY A 44 -21.41 -0.13 1.91
C GLY A 44 -21.74 1.30 1.45
N GLY A 45 -22.26 1.43 0.23
CA GLY A 45 -22.64 2.73 -0.36
C GLY A 45 -21.49 3.52 -0.96
N MET A 46 -20.26 2.97 -0.96
CA MET A 46 -19.10 3.62 -1.55
C MET A 46 -18.98 3.31 -3.04
N PHE A 47 -19.31 4.30 -3.88
CA PHE A 47 -19.04 4.27 -5.32
C PHE A 47 -17.87 5.21 -5.63
N TRP A 48 -16.69 4.63 -5.82
CA TRP A 48 -15.49 5.39 -6.12
C TRP A 48 -15.18 5.36 -7.62
N THR A 49 -14.82 6.52 -8.17
CA THR A 49 -13.96 6.55 -9.35
C THR A 49 -12.53 6.22 -8.93
N VAL A 50 -11.70 5.69 -9.84
CA VAL A 50 -10.29 5.37 -9.52
C VAL A 50 -9.56 6.60 -8.98
N SER A 51 -9.78 7.77 -9.59
CA SER A 51 -9.21 9.04 -9.13
C SER A 51 -9.68 9.41 -7.72
N GLY A 52 -10.99 9.27 -7.44
CA GLY A 52 -11.54 9.54 -6.10
C GLY A 52 -11.00 8.61 -5.02
N ALA A 53 -10.90 7.31 -5.30
CA ALA A 53 -10.32 6.34 -4.38
C ALA A 53 -8.83 6.65 -4.10
N ASN A 54 -8.05 6.98 -5.12
CA ASN A 54 -6.64 7.34 -4.98
C ASN A 54 -6.45 8.60 -4.13
N ALA A 55 -7.28 9.63 -4.32
CA ALA A 55 -7.23 10.84 -3.51
C ALA A 55 -7.51 10.56 -2.03
N ILE A 56 -8.50 9.72 -1.73
CA ILE A 56 -8.85 9.34 -0.35
C ILE A 56 -7.76 8.48 0.30
N ILE A 57 -7.18 7.51 -0.42
CA ILE A 57 -6.06 6.70 0.09
C ILE A 57 -4.87 7.60 0.42
N ALA A 58 -4.49 8.48 -0.49
CA ALA A 58 -3.34 9.37 -0.30
C ALA A 58 -3.52 10.27 0.93
N LEU A 59 -4.71 10.83 1.12
CA LEU A 59 -5.06 11.60 2.32
C LEU A 59 -5.01 10.74 3.60
N CYS A 60 -5.52 9.51 3.56
CA CYS A 60 -5.50 8.62 4.73
C CYS A 60 -4.09 8.18 5.13
N CYS A 61 -3.18 8.10 4.16
CA CYS A 61 -1.78 7.72 4.37
C CYS A 61 -0.89 8.90 4.80
N CYS A 62 -1.16 10.13 4.36
CA CYS A 62 -0.30 11.28 4.66
C CYS A 62 -0.32 11.66 6.15
N LEU A 63 -1.50 11.59 6.79
CA LEU A 63 -1.70 11.86 8.21
C LEU A 63 -0.81 11.00 9.14
N PRO A 64 -0.87 9.65 9.11
CA PRO A 64 -0.05 8.80 9.97
C PRO A 64 1.42 8.73 9.52
N SER A 65 1.74 9.15 8.29
CA SER A 65 3.14 9.19 7.83
C SER A 65 3.82 10.54 8.05
N HIS A 66 3.15 11.50 8.70
CA HIS A 66 3.65 12.87 8.91
C HIS A 66 4.02 13.61 7.61
N ARG A 67 3.40 13.23 6.49
CA ARG A 67 3.64 13.82 5.15
C ARG A 67 2.43 14.63 4.68
N PHE A 68 1.75 15.28 5.61
CA PHE A 68 0.54 16.03 5.31
C PHE A 68 0.84 17.26 4.44
N GLU A 69 1.95 17.96 4.73
CA GLU A 69 2.40 19.11 3.95
C GLU A 69 2.80 18.70 2.53
N ASP A 70 3.66 17.68 2.38
CA ASP A 70 4.05 17.13 1.07
C ASP A 70 2.83 16.75 0.21
N PHE A 71 1.80 16.19 0.84
CA PHE A 71 0.56 15.81 0.16
C PHE A 71 -0.21 17.04 -0.39
N TRP A 72 -0.25 18.13 0.37
CA TRP A 72 -0.90 19.37 -0.06
C TRP A 72 -0.09 20.10 -1.13
N GLU A 73 1.23 20.15 -0.99
CA GLU A 73 2.12 20.77 -1.99
C GLU A 73 1.99 20.09 -3.36
N GLN A 74 1.98 18.75 -3.40
CA GLN A 74 1.79 17.98 -4.64
C GLN A 74 0.44 18.27 -5.31
N ARG A 75 -0.59 18.56 -4.53
CA ARG A 75 -1.94 18.81 -5.04
C ARG A 75 -2.15 20.26 -5.44
N ALA A 76 -1.46 21.21 -4.81
CA ALA A 76 -1.47 22.62 -5.19
C ALA A 76 -0.68 22.88 -6.48
N ALA A 77 0.29 22.03 -6.81
CA ALA A 77 1.10 22.11 -8.02
C ALA A 77 0.47 21.41 -9.27
N ALA A 78 -0.64 20.70 -9.11
CA ALA A 78 -1.33 19.92 -10.14
C ALA A 78 -2.58 20.65 -10.67
#